data_AF-A0A0B2PXQ9-F1
#
_entry.id   AF-A0A0B2PXQ9-F1
#
_cell.length_a   1.000
_cell.length_b   1.000
_cell.length_c   1.000
_cell.angle_alpha   90.00
_cell.angle_beta   90.00
_cell.angle_gamma   90.00
#
_symmetry.space_group_name_H-M   'P 1'
#
loop_
_entity.id
_entity.type
_entity.pdbx_description
1 polymer ?
#
loop_
_entity_poly.entity_id
_entity_poly.type
_entity_poly.pdbx_seq_one_letter_code
_entity_poly.pdbx_strand_id
1 'polypeptide(L)'
;MKLYRLLSGVLRVKRKCNLLPGTLTFSRNSMCGSPAQTVGWRDHGFIHTSFLKNLWPNLVYTYRLGHLLSDGSYIWSKKYSFKSSPYPGQDSQQRVIIFGDMGKVMFSFSI
;
A
#
# COMPACT_ATOMS: atom_id res chain seq x y z
N MET A 1 -16.13 11.86 11.45
CA MET A 1 -14.87 11.09 11.31
C MET A 1 -15.24 9.64 10.95
N LYS A 2 -15.25 9.28 9.65
CA LYS A 2 -15.57 7.91 9.22
C LYS A 2 -14.31 7.05 9.39
N LEU A 3 -14.24 6.30 10.48
CA LEU A 3 -13.15 5.36 10.73
C LEU A 3 -13.40 4.10 9.91
N TYR A 4 -12.75 3.98 8.75
CA TYR A 4 -12.82 2.76 7.94
C TYR A 4 -11.80 1.76 8.47
N ARG A 5 -12.25 0.57 8.87
CA ARG A 5 -11.33 -0.51 9.27
C ARG A 5 -10.83 -1.19 8.01
N LEU A 6 -9.57 -0.94 7.62
CA LEU A 6 -9.00 -1.64 6.49
C LEU A 6 -8.64 -3.08 6.88
N LEU A 7 -9.07 -4.06 6.08
CA LEU A 7 -8.72 -5.46 6.19
C LEU A 7 -7.78 -5.83 5.05
N SER A 8 -6.56 -6.21 5.35
CA SER A 8 -5.66 -6.82 4.36
C SER A 8 -5.66 -8.34 4.52
N GLY A 9 -6.36 -9.07 3.64
CA GLY A 9 -6.42 -10.53 3.70
C GLY A 9 -5.33 -11.16 2.85
N VAL A 10 -4.47 -12.01 3.44
CA VAL A 10 -3.45 -12.80 2.72
C VAL A 10 -3.99 -14.20 2.42
N LEU A 11 -3.91 -14.66 1.17
CA LEU A 11 -4.30 -16.00 0.74
C LEU A 11 -3.08 -16.76 0.20
N ARG A 12 -2.47 -17.61 1.04
CA ARG A 12 -2.01 -18.98 0.69
C ARG A 12 -1.55 -19.83 1.89
N VAL A 13 -2.23 -19.69 3.02
CA VAL A 13 -2.38 -20.66 4.12
C VAL A 13 -3.75 -20.29 4.71
N LYS A 14 -4.55 -21.22 5.24
CA LYS A 14 -5.90 -20.95 5.82
C LYS A 14 -5.87 -20.01 7.05
N ARG A 15 -5.34 -18.79 6.92
CA ARG A 15 -5.28 -17.79 7.96
C ARG A 15 -5.64 -16.45 7.32
N LYS A 16 -6.92 -16.09 7.46
CA LYS A 16 -7.37 -14.72 7.23
C LYS A 16 -6.74 -13.85 8.31
N CYS A 17 -5.59 -13.25 8.01
CA CYS A 17 -4.99 -12.28 8.90
C CYS A 17 -5.83 -11.00 8.84
N ASN A 18 -6.70 -10.79 9.82
CA ASN A 18 -7.34 -9.49 10.03
C ASN A 18 -6.28 -8.55 10.62
N LEU A 19 -5.43 -8.00 9.76
CA LEU A 19 -4.46 -7.00 10.17
C LEU A 19 -5.17 -5.68 10.39
N LEU A 20 -4.92 -5.06 11.53
CA LEU A 20 -5.32 -3.69 11.83
C LEU A 20 -4.26 -2.74 11.23
N PRO A 21 -4.60 -1.93 10.22
CA PRO A 21 -3.67 -1.00 9.62
C PRO A 21 -3.57 0.27 10.45
N GLY A 22 -2.36 0.84 10.50
CA GLY A 22 -2.19 2.23 10.89
C GLY A 22 -2.77 3.13 9.81
N THR A 23 -3.49 4.19 10.21
CA THR A 23 -4.02 5.20 9.29
C THR A 23 -3.37 6.54 9.59
N LEU A 24 -2.80 7.16 8.56
CA LEU A 24 -2.17 8.48 8.64
C LEU A 24 -2.75 9.38 7.54
N THR A 25 -2.76 10.67 7.82
CA THR A 25 -3.11 11.72 6.87
C THR A 25 -2.39 12.99 7.27
N PHE A 26 -2.31 13.96 6.36
CA PHE A 26 -1.71 15.25 6.62
C PHE A 26 -2.55 16.34 5.96
N SER A 27 -2.66 17.49 6.61
CA SER A 27 -3.51 18.60 6.17
C SER A 27 -2.69 19.67 5.44
N ARG A 28 -3.37 20.63 4.82
CA ARG A 28 -2.71 21.76 4.13
C ARG A 28 -1.68 22.44 5.01
N ASN A 29 -2.00 22.63 6.29
CA ASN A 29 -1.14 23.35 7.24
C ASN A 29 0.08 22.55 7.69
N SER A 30 0.16 21.26 7.37
CA SER A 30 1.38 20.47 7.59
C SER A 30 2.48 20.76 6.56
N MET A 31 2.14 21.43 5.45
CA MET A 31 3.10 21.82 4.42
C MET A 31 3.86 23.08 4.84
N CYS A 32 5.15 23.16 4.50
CA CYS A 32 6.01 24.26 4.93
C CYS A 32 5.77 25.59 4.18
N GLY A 33 5.18 25.56 2.98
CA GLY A 33 4.96 26.78 2.19
C GLY A 33 4.38 26.55 0.79
N SER A 34 4.30 27.64 0.02
CA SER A 34 3.84 27.64 -1.38
C SER A 34 4.79 26.83 -2.29
N PRO A 35 4.30 26.08 -3.31
CA PRO A 35 2.90 25.92 -3.71
C PRO A 35 2.15 24.84 -2.93
N ALA A 36 2.85 23.99 -2.17
CA ALA A 36 2.29 22.83 -1.48
C ALA A 36 1.21 23.23 -0.46
N GLN A 37 1.36 24.38 0.21
CA GLN A 37 0.38 24.93 1.15
C GLN A 37 -0.68 25.84 0.49
N THR A 38 -0.53 26.18 -0.79
CA THR A 38 -1.36 27.17 -1.49
C THR A 38 -2.07 26.57 -2.71
N VAL A 39 -1.78 27.04 -3.92
CA VAL A 39 -2.44 26.66 -5.18
C VAL A 39 -2.18 25.21 -5.58
N GLY A 40 -1.07 24.63 -5.10
CA GLY A 40 -0.70 23.24 -5.35
C GLY A 40 -1.38 22.25 -4.38
N TRP A 41 -2.04 22.73 -3.33
CA TRP A 41 -2.65 21.84 -2.35
C TRP A 41 -3.83 21.04 -2.93
N ARG A 42 -3.82 19.73 -2.70
CA ARG A 42 -4.94 18.82 -2.94
C ARG A 42 -5.09 17.91 -1.73
N ASP A 43 -6.32 17.55 -1.38
CA ASP A 43 -6.57 16.62 -0.26
C ASP A 43 -6.05 15.21 -0.63
N HIS A 44 -5.21 14.64 0.24
CA HIS A 44 -4.58 13.34 0.04
C HIS A 44 -5.44 12.16 0.55
N GLY A 45 -6.59 12.44 1.17
CA GLY A 45 -7.44 11.43 1.77
C GLY A 45 -6.77 10.72 2.95
N PHE A 46 -6.74 9.39 2.93
CA PHE A 46 -6.20 8.56 4.01
C PHE A 46 -5.18 7.56 3.47
N ILE A 47 -4.05 7.46 4.17
CA ILE A 47 -2.97 6.52 3.86
C ILE A 47 -3.03 5.40 4.91
N HIS A 48 -3.12 4.16 4.44
CA HIS A 48 -3.20 2.99 5.31
C HIS A 48 -1.98 2.09 5.15
N THR A 49 -1.39 1.68 6.27
CA THR A 49 -0.22 0.78 6.30
C THR A 49 -0.53 -0.46 7.13
N SER A 50 -0.40 -1.65 6.53
CA SER A 50 -0.54 -2.95 7.18
C SER A 50 0.79 -3.69 7.23
N PHE A 51 1.05 -4.42 8.31
CA PHE A 51 2.26 -5.24 8.46
C PHE A 51 1.95 -6.73 8.33
N LEU A 52 2.45 -7.35 7.25
CA LEU A 52 2.37 -8.79 7.04
C LEU A 52 3.58 -9.47 7.71
N LYS A 53 3.34 -10.13 8.84
CA LYS A 53 4.38 -10.77 9.65
C LYS A 53 4.41 -12.29 9.44
N ASN A 54 5.51 -12.92 9.84
CA ASN A 54 5.70 -14.38 9.82
C ASN A 54 5.51 -14.99 8.43
N LEU A 55 6.07 -14.32 7.42
CA LEU A 55 6.10 -14.83 6.05
C LEU A 55 7.18 -15.90 5.94
N TRP A 56 6.84 -16.98 5.26
CA TRP A 56 7.79 -18.01 4.89
C TRP A 56 8.61 -17.51 3.69
N PRO A 57 9.93 -17.78 3.65
CA PRO A 57 10.79 -17.27 2.59
C PRO A 57 10.43 -17.87 1.23
N ASN A 58 10.61 -17.08 0.16
CA ASN A 58 10.40 -17.47 -1.24
C ASN A 58 8.97 -17.90 -1.64
N LEU A 59 7.96 -17.68 -0.80
CA LEU A 59 6.58 -18.02 -1.11
C LEU A 59 5.84 -16.87 -1.79
N VAL A 60 4.94 -17.22 -2.71
CA VAL A 60 4.02 -16.26 -3.33
C VAL A 60 2.80 -16.09 -2.43
N TYR A 61 2.59 -14.86 -2.00
CA TYR A 61 1.43 -14.44 -1.21
C TYR A 61 0.49 -13.62 -2.09
N THR A 62 -0.80 -13.90 -1.97
CA THR A 62 -1.84 -13.04 -2.58
C THR A 62 -2.48 -12.19 -1.50
N TYR A 63 -2.82 -10.95 -1.78
CA TYR A 63 -3.52 -10.09 -0.84
C TYR A 63 -4.59 -9.21 -1.49
N ARG A 64 -5.53 -8.73 -0.70
CA ARG A 64 -6.54 -7.72 -1.09
C ARG A 64 -6.57 -6.61 -0.06
N LEU A 65 -6.84 -5.40 -0.51
CA LEU A 65 -7.19 -4.26 0.33
C LEU A 65 -8.70 -4.27 0.49
N GLY A 66 -9.23 -3.99 1.68
CA GLY A 66 -10.66 -3.84 1.85
C GLY A 66 -11.02 -2.91 2.98
N HIS A 67 -12.13 -2.21 2.86
CA HIS A 67 -12.63 -1.30 3.88
C HIS A 67 -13.95 -1.85 4.44
N LEU A 68 -14.04 -1.95 5.76
CA LEU A 68 -15.32 -2.09 6.45
C LEU A 68 -15.95 -0.71 6.59
N LEU A 69 -17.17 -0.57 6.08
CA LEU A 69 -17.95 0.65 6.18
C LEU A 69 -18.73 0.67 7.49
N SER A 70 -19.19 1.85 7.88
CA SER A 70 -19.99 2.05 9.10
C SER A 70 -21.33 1.33 9.07
N ASP A 71 -21.82 0.99 7.87
CA ASP A 71 -23.05 0.21 7.66
C ASP A 71 -22.82 -1.32 7.74
N GLY A 72 -21.60 -1.76 8.02
CA GLY A 72 -21.24 -3.19 8.12
C GLY A 72 -20.88 -3.84 6.78
N SER A 73 -20.99 -3.13 5.66
CA SER A 73 -20.60 -3.64 4.34
C SER A 73 -19.07 -3.62 4.13
N TYR A 74 -18.59 -4.46 3.22
CA TYR A 74 -17.16 -4.53 2.86
C TYR A 74 -16.94 -4.16 1.40
N ILE A 75 -16.08 -3.17 1.16
CA ILE A 75 -15.54 -2.88 -0.17
C ILE A 75 -14.18 -3.55 -0.29
N TRP A 76 -13.90 -4.23 -1.40
CA TRP A 76 -12.65 -4.93 -1.65
C TRP A 76 -12.00 -4.50 -2.96
N SER A 77 -10.67 -4.35 -2.94
CA SER A 77 -9.88 -4.15 -4.15
C SER A 77 -9.77 -5.43 -4.99
N LYS A 78 -9.16 -5.31 -6.17
CA LYS A 78 -8.61 -6.45 -6.90
C LYS A 78 -7.57 -7.21 -6.06
N LYS A 79 -7.28 -8.44 -6.45
CA LYS A 79 -6.21 -9.25 -5.85
C LYS A 79 -4.85 -8.78 -6.36
N TYR A 80 -3.88 -8.74 -5.46
CA TYR A 80 -2.48 -8.48 -5.72
C TYR A 80 -1.65 -9.68 -5.26
N SER A 81 -0.43 -9.79 -5.75
CA SER A 81 0.50 -10.83 -5.33
C SER A 81 1.92 -10.30 -5.22
N PHE A 82 2.69 -10.89 -4.33
CA PHE A 82 4.13 -10.65 -4.20
C PHE A 82 4.81 -11.95 -3.75
N LYS A 83 6.10 -12.07 -4.04
CA LYS A 83 6.96 -13.13 -3.49
C LYS A 83 7.66 -12.58 -2.26
N SER A 84 7.60 -13.30 -1.13
CA SER A 84 8.35 -12.93 0.06
C SER A 84 9.85 -13.01 -0.19
N SER A 85 10.60 -12.16 0.51
CA SER A 85 12.05 -12.12 0.43
C SER A 85 12.67 -13.48 0.77
N PRO A 86 13.84 -13.81 0.18
CA PRO A 86 14.62 -14.96 0.60
C PRO A 86 15.07 -14.82 2.06
N TYR A 87 15.46 -15.92 2.68
CA TYR A 87 16.09 -15.87 4.00
C TYR A 87 17.48 -15.19 3.90
N PRO A 88 17.92 -14.41 4.91
CA PRO A 88 19.25 -13.81 4.90
C PRO A 88 20.37 -14.86 4.73
N GLY A 89 21.25 -14.68 3.75
CA GLY A 89 22.33 -15.62 3.44
C GLY A 89 21.94 -16.80 2.56
N GLN A 90 20.71 -16.83 2.01
CA GLN A 90 20.30 -17.88 1.08
C GLN A 90 21.07 -17.80 -0.25
N ASP A 91 21.69 -18.91 -0.64
CA ASP A 91 22.37 -19.07 -1.91
C ASP A 91 21.35 -19.23 -3.06
N SER A 92 20.95 -18.08 -3.63
CA SER A 92 20.02 -18.01 -4.75
C SER A 92 20.23 -16.71 -5.50
N GLN A 93 19.94 -16.71 -6.81
CA GLN A 93 20.08 -15.50 -7.62
C GLN A 93 19.12 -14.40 -7.15
N GLN A 94 19.67 -13.27 -6.73
CA GLN A 94 18.94 -12.07 -6.33
C GLN A 94 19.21 -10.95 -7.33
N ARG A 95 18.17 -10.21 -7.75
CA ARG A 95 18.29 -9.09 -8.71
C ARG A 95 17.75 -7.84 -8.06
N VAL A 96 18.57 -6.79 -7.99
CA VAL A 96 18.24 -5.51 -7.35
C VAL A 96 18.39 -4.40 -8.39
N ILE A 97 17.43 -3.46 -8.41
CA ILE A 97 17.43 -2.30 -9.31
C ILE A 97 17.58 -1.04 -8.45
N ILE A 98 18.51 -0.15 -8.82
CA ILE A 98 18.79 1.11 -8.13
C ILE A 98 18.73 2.24 -9.17
N PHE A 99 17.93 3.27 -8.93
CA PHE A 99 17.79 4.45 -9.77
C PHE A 99 17.47 5.68 -8.91
N GLY A 100 17.83 6.87 -9.42
CA GLY A 100 17.43 8.18 -8.89
C GLY A 100 16.53 8.91 -9.88
N ASP A 101 15.82 9.94 -9.41
CA ASP A 101 15.16 10.94 -10.26
C ASP A 101 14.19 10.40 -11.34
N MET A 102 13.43 9.33 -11.04
CA MET A 102 12.49 8.73 -12.00
C MET A 102 11.47 9.75 -12.57
N GLY A 103 11.01 10.69 -11.74
CA GLY A 103 10.02 11.69 -12.13
C GLY A 103 8.68 11.11 -12.58
N LYS A 104 7.83 11.96 -13.18
CA LYS A 104 6.56 11.60 -13.83
C LYS A 104 6.37 12.46 -15.06
N VAL A 105 6.08 11.83 -16.19
CA VAL A 105 5.68 12.52 -17.43
C VAL A 105 4.32 12.02 -17.91
N MET A 106 3.60 12.86 -18.64
CA MET A 106 2.40 12.49 -19.40
C MET A 106 2.79 12.50 -20.87
N PHE A 107 2.80 11.34 -21.51
CA PHE A 107 2.89 11.26 -22.97
C PHE A 107 1.49 11.39 -23.54
N SER A 108 1.23 12.47 -24.28
CA SER A 108 0.08 12.54 -25.17
C SER A 108 0.54 12.05 -26.53
N PHE A 109 0.07 10.86 -26.93
CA PHE A 109 0.09 10.49 -28.34
C PHE A 109 -1.09 11.20 -28.99
N SER A 110 -0.81 12.24 -29.76
CA SER A 110 -1.74 12.68 -30.80
C SER A 110 -1.60 11.68 -31.95
N ILE A 111 -2.63 10.83 -32.11
CA ILE A 111 -2.83 10.03 -33.33
C ILE A 111 -3.37 10.97 -34.41
#